data_AF-A0A1H0UPY1-F1
#
_entry.id   AF-A0A1H0UPY1-F1
#
_cell.length_a   1.000
_cell.length_b   1.000
_cell.length_c   1.000
_cell.angle_alpha   90.00
_cell.angle_beta   90.00
_cell.angle_gamma   90.00
#
_symmetry.space_group_name_H-M   'P 1'
#
loop_
_entity.id
_entity.type
_entity.pdbx_description
1 polymer ?
#
loop_
_entity_poly.entity_id
_entity_poly.type
_entity_poly.pdbx_seq_one_letter_code
_entity_poly.pdbx_strand_id
1 'polypeptide(L)'
;MERRNVPPGGSTPPTAPRRGSTRQDAYPATRVRQHAGGARESAGVPRSGGAVLLGEHARDVDVSAAAFRNLAVGGGASGFLTVLCAAALAESPGGVWLWIWQLVFGVCFVWSIASAKGSLSGRGFLVDNRGICPRTSGEVFAVPWEEVTAVGVGSLRPVENRRLVHPERRRALELFPADSAFAERHPELERWRIEEPPPMRGLPAVRYRFYLPALSRLPKRLEQAIQAAAPRVWVGHYRRRPPAPET
;
A
#
# COMPACT_ATOMS: atom_id res chain seq x y z
N MET A 1 14.66 -61.80 -15.06
CA MET A 1 13.33 -62.34 -15.42
C MET A 1 12.62 -62.69 -14.12
N GLU A 2 11.55 -61.98 -13.78
CA GLU A 2 10.45 -62.45 -12.92
C GLU A 2 9.33 -61.40 -13.04
N ARG A 3 8.08 -61.83 -12.93
CA ARG A 3 6.90 -61.24 -13.58
C ARG A 3 6.19 -60.16 -12.75
N ARG A 4 5.70 -59.18 -13.51
CA ARG A 4 4.59 -58.25 -13.24
C ARG A 4 3.35 -58.96 -12.70
N ASN A 5 2.67 -58.37 -11.72
CA ASN A 5 1.24 -58.56 -11.50
C ASN A 5 0.57 -57.23 -11.09
N VAL A 6 -0.20 -56.69 -12.03
CA VAL A 6 -1.24 -55.67 -11.87
C VAL A 6 -2.55 -56.37 -12.21
N PRO A 7 -3.62 -56.19 -11.42
CA PRO A 7 -4.95 -55.98 -12.04
C PRO A 7 -5.83 -55.02 -11.20
N PRO A 8 -7.09 -54.73 -11.59
CA PRO A 8 -7.47 -53.80 -12.65
C PRO A 8 -8.40 -52.67 -12.13
N GLY A 9 -8.65 -51.69 -13.00
CA GLY A 9 -9.48 -50.53 -12.73
C GLY A 9 -10.95 -50.81 -12.45
N GLY A 10 -11.54 -49.93 -11.63
CA GLY A 10 -12.98 -49.76 -11.46
C GLY A 10 -13.34 -48.30 -11.70
N SER A 11 -14.03 -48.04 -12.80
CA SER A 11 -14.57 -46.75 -13.22
C SER A 11 -16.00 -46.58 -12.68
N THR A 12 -16.23 -45.60 -11.79
CA THR A 12 -17.53 -44.91 -11.67
C THR A 12 -17.36 -43.58 -10.91
N PRO A 13 -17.92 -42.46 -11.41
CA PRO A 13 -17.76 -41.13 -10.80
C PRO A 13 -18.87 -40.85 -9.78
N PRO A 14 -18.61 -40.13 -8.68
CA PRO A 14 -19.66 -39.50 -7.91
C PRO A 14 -19.78 -38.01 -8.28
N THR A 15 -20.86 -37.73 -8.98
CA THR A 15 -21.80 -36.60 -8.83
C THR A 15 -21.39 -35.47 -7.88
N ALA A 16 -21.30 -34.28 -8.45
CA ALA A 16 -21.15 -33.00 -7.76
C ALA A 16 -22.30 -32.70 -6.77
N PRO A 17 -22.01 -32.04 -5.65
CA PRO A 17 -22.94 -31.10 -5.05
C PRO A 17 -22.56 -29.67 -5.45
N ARG A 18 -23.33 -29.15 -6.40
CA ARG A 18 -23.57 -27.71 -6.59
C ARG A 18 -24.21 -27.17 -5.31
N ARG A 19 -23.48 -26.39 -4.52
CA ARG A 19 -24.08 -25.44 -3.58
C ARG A 19 -23.23 -24.19 -3.47
N GLY A 20 -23.70 -23.15 -4.13
CA GLY A 20 -23.13 -21.82 -4.08
C GLY A 20 -23.17 -21.25 -2.67
N SER A 21 -22.08 -20.59 -2.31
CA SER A 21 -22.04 -19.52 -1.32
C SER A 21 -20.70 -18.81 -1.46
N THR A 22 -20.41 -18.29 -2.66
CA THR A 22 -19.51 -17.14 -2.73
C THR A 22 -20.39 -15.97 -2.32
N ARG A 23 -20.36 -15.67 -1.02
CA ARG A 23 -20.84 -14.39 -0.50
C ARG A 23 -19.92 -13.33 -1.11
N GLN A 24 -20.25 -12.99 -2.33
CA GLN A 24 -19.74 -11.87 -3.08
C GLN A 24 -20.41 -10.69 -2.39
N ASP A 25 -19.82 -10.27 -1.27
CA ASP A 25 -20.11 -8.98 -0.68
C ASP A 25 -19.71 -7.97 -1.77
N ALA A 26 -20.72 -7.58 -2.54
CA ALA A 26 -20.66 -6.50 -3.48
C ALA A 26 -20.20 -5.28 -2.68
N TYR A 27 -18.91 -4.97 -2.79
CA TYR A 27 -18.39 -3.71 -2.32
C TYR A 27 -19.23 -2.62 -2.98
N PRO A 28 -19.82 -1.69 -2.19
CA PRO A 28 -20.59 -0.61 -2.77
C PRO A 28 -19.65 0.16 -3.70
N ALA A 29 -20.05 0.26 -4.97
CA ALA A 29 -19.38 1.12 -5.93
C ALA A 29 -19.15 2.47 -5.26
N THR A 30 -17.89 2.78 -4.97
CA THR A 30 -17.51 4.00 -4.27
C THR A 30 -17.88 5.15 -5.20
N ARG A 31 -19.06 5.72 -4.99
CA ARG A 31 -19.56 6.88 -5.71
C ARG A 31 -18.58 8.01 -5.40
N VAL A 32 -17.74 8.35 -6.37
CA VAL A 32 -16.88 9.53 -6.35
C VAL A 32 -17.78 10.72 -6.05
N ARG A 33 -17.66 11.27 -4.84
CA ARG A 33 -18.49 12.39 -4.39
C ARG A 33 -17.92 13.64 -5.04
N GLN A 34 -18.47 13.98 -6.20
CA GLN A 34 -18.29 15.30 -6.80
C GLN A 34 -18.76 16.34 -5.77
N HIS A 35 -17.83 17.13 -5.25
CA HIS A 35 -18.18 18.29 -4.45
C HIS A 35 -18.68 19.35 -5.42
N ALA A 36 -19.99 19.38 -5.64
CA ALA A 36 -20.65 20.45 -6.36
C ALA A 36 -20.58 21.72 -5.49
N GLY A 37 -19.70 22.64 -5.87
CA GLY A 37 -19.60 23.96 -5.29
C GLY A 37 -19.31 24.99 -6.37
N GLY A 38 -20.33 25.76 -6.74
CA GLY A 38 -20.17 27.10 -7.34
C GLY A 38 -19.92 27.15 -8.84
N ALA A 39 -21.00 27.35 -9.60
CA ALA A 39 -20.97 27.76 -11.00
C ALA A 39 -20.21 29.09 -11.18
N ARG A 40 -19.19 29.09 -12.04
CA ARG A 40 -18.92 30.23 -12.92
C ARG A 40 -18.35 29.73 -14.24
N GLU A 41 -19.18 29.90 -15.25
CA GLU A 41 -18.99 29.58 -16.66
C GLU A 41 -17.84 30.43 -17.24
N SER A 42 -16.77 29.77 -17.69
CA SER A 42 -15.78 30.32 -18.62
C SER A 42 -15.26 29.20 -19.51
N ALA A 43 -15.47 29.37 -20.80
CA ALA A 43 -15.13 28.49 -21.89
C ALA A 43 -13.62 28.18 -21.98
N GLY A 44 -13.28 26.95 -22.38
CA GLY A 44 -11.94 26.61 -22.88
C GLY A 44 -11.39 25.27 -22.39
N VAL A 45 -11.14 24.38 -23.37
CA VAL A 45 -10.43 23.09 -23.30
C VAL A 45 -11.27 21.91 -22.78
N PRO A 46 -11.49 20.85 -23.59
CA PRO A 46 -11.97 19.58 -23.06
C PRO A 46 -10.86 18.99 -22.19
N ARG A 47 -10.94 19.23 -20.88
CA ARG A 47 -10.21 18.42 -19.91
C ARG A 47 -10.76 17.01 -20.02
N SER A 48 -9.96 16.10 -20.57
CA SER A 48 -10.15 14.65 -20.48
C SER A 48 -9.99 14.21 -19.02
N GLY A 49 -10.88 14.68 -18.13
CA GLY A 49 -11.17 14.05 -16.85
C GLY A 49 -12.04 12.84 -17.11
N GLY A 50 -11.50 11.88 -17.86
CA GLY A 50 -12.16 10.61 -18.10
C GLY A 50 -12.39 9.94 -16.75
N ALA A 51 -13.65 9.69 -16.41
CA ALA A 51 -14.00 8.82 -15.32
C ALA A 51 -13.19 7.53 -15.47
N VAL A 52 -12.28 7.28 -14.53
CA VAL A 52 -11.35 6.17 -14.56
C VAL A 52 -12.18 4.89 -14.43
N LEU A 53 -12.52 4.29 -15.56
CA LEU A 53 -13.07 2.95 -15.65
C LEU A 53 -11.93 1.97 -15.32
N LEU A 54 -11.73 1.75 -14.03
CA LEU A 54 -11.01 0.59 -13.50
C LEU A 54 -11.59 -0.65 -14.17
N GLY A 55 -10.74 -1.43 -14.83
CA GLY A 55 -11.14 -2.69 -15.43
C GLY A 55 -11.57 -3.70 -14.36
N GLU A 56 -12.26 -4.75 -14.81
CA GLU A 56 -12.70 -5.88 -13.97
C GLU A 56 -11.53 -6.58 -13.23
N HIS A 57 -10.30 -6.36 -13.70
CA HIS A 57 -9.08 -6.94 -13.13
C HIS A 57 -8.27 -5.97 -12.26
N ALA A 58 -8.83 -4.81 -11.91
CA ALA A 58 -8.18 -3.86 -11.02
C ALA A 58 -7.90 -4.47 -9.65
N ARG A 59 -6.62 -4.45 -9.26
CA ARG A 59 -6.15 -4.92 -7.94
C ARG A 59 -5.99 -3.71 -7.02
N ASP A 60 -6.81 -3.65 -5.97
CA ASP A 60 -6.62 -2.67 -4.90
C ASP A 60 -5.56 -3.14 -3.91
N VAL A 61 -4.50 -2.36 -3.82
CA VAL A 61 -3.41 -2.54 -2.86
C VAL A 61 -3.56 -1.46 -1.79
N ASP A 62 -4.41 -1.77 -0.81
CA ASP A 62 -4.70 -0.86 0.31
C ASP A 62 -3.52 -0.80 1.30
N VAL A 63 -2.96 0.39 1.45
CA VAL A 63 -1.85 0.70 2.35
C VAL A 63 -2.35 0.86 3.78
N SER A 64 -3.50 1.51 3.93
CA SER A 64 -4.20 1.79 5.17
C SER A 64 -4.64 0.53 5.91
N ALA A 65 -5.18 -0.46 5.21
CA ALA A 65 -5.62 -1.73 5.80
C ALA A 65 -4.45 -2.55 6.37
N ALA A 66 -3.30 -2.53 5.70
CA ALA A 66 -2.12 -3.25 6.17
C ALA A 66 -1.52 -2.64 7.45
N ALA A 67 -1.47 -1.31 7.53
CA ALA A 67 -1.01 -0.60 8.72
C ALA A 67 -2.02 -0.72 9.89
N PHE A 68 -3.32 -0.61 9.59
CA PHE A 68 -4.38 -0.79 10.58
C PHE A 68 -4.38 -2.18 11.20
N ARG A 69 -4.20 -3.26 10.41
CA ARG A 69 -4.15 -4.63 10.96
C ARG A 69 -3.02 -4.80 11.97
N ASN A 70 -1.83 -4.28 11.67
CA ASN A 70 -0.69 -4.37 12.59
C ASN A 70 -0.96 -3.56 13.88
N LEU A 71 -1.58 -2.38 13.75
CA LEU A 71 -2.00 -1.56 14.89
C LEU A 71 -3.10 -2.24 15.72
N ALA A 72 -4.06 -2.92 15.08
CA ALA A 72 -5.13 -3.62 15.76
C ALA A 72 -4.61 -4.82 16.57
N VAL A 73 -3.64 -5.58 16.04
CA VAL A 73 -3.02 -6.69 16.78
C VAL A 73 -2.19 -6.16 17.96
N GLY A 74 -1.35 -5.14 17.73
CA GLY A 74 -0.51 -4.55 18.78
C GLY A 74 -1.34 -3.86 19.86
N GLY A 75 -2.31 -3.03 19.46
CA GLY A 75 -3.24 -2.34 20.34
C GLY A 75 -4.16 -3.30 21.09
N GLY A 76 -4.67 -4.35 20.43
CA GLY A 76 -5.49 -5.36 21.08
C GLY A 76 -4.72 -6.10 22.19
N ALA A 77 -3.48 -6.52 21.90
CA ALA A 77 -2.62 -7.17 22.87
C ALA A 77 -2.29 -6.22 24.05
N SER A 78 -1.88 -4.98 23.78
CA SER A 78 -1.55 -4.01 24.84
C SER A 78 -2.77 -3.64 25.68
N GLY A 79 -3.94 -3.47 25.05
CA GLY A 79 -5.19 -3.21 25.77
C GLY A 79 -5.58 -4.36 26.69
N PHE A 80 -5.51 -5.61 26.20
CA PHE A 80 -5.77 -6.79 27.01
C PHE A 80 -4.82 -6.92 28.19
N LEU A 81 -3.51 -6.73 27.97
CA LEU A 81 -2.50 -6.74 29.03
C LEU A 81 -2.72 -5.63 30.07
N THR A 82 -3.17 -4.44 29.64
CA THR A 82 -3.53 -3.34 30.55
C THR A 82 -4.67 -3.75 31.49
N VAL A 83 -5.69 -4.43 30.96
CA VAL A 83 -6.83 -4.92 31.75
C VAL A 83 -6.40 -6.03 32.71
N LEU A 84 -5.55 -6.96 32.28
CA LEU A 84 -5.01 -8.00 33.17
C LEU A 84 -4.20 -7.43 34.33
N CYS A 85 -3.34 -6.43 34.08
CA CYS A 85 -2.61 -5.76 35.15
C CYS A 85 -3.55 -5.04 36.12
N ALA A 86 -4.59 -4.38 35.60
CA ALA A 86 -5.60 -3.72 36.44
C ALA A 86 -6.37 -4.71 37.32
N ALA A 87 -6.75 -5.87 36.77
CA ALA A 87 -7.43 -6.93 37.51
C ALA A 87 -6.54 -7.51 38.61
N ALA A 88 -5.26 -7.79 38.30
CA ALA A 88 -4.30 -8.29 39.28
C ALA A 88 -4.03 -7.28 40.41
N LEU A 89 -4.02 -5.98 40.10
CA LEU A 89 -3.87 -4.92 41.11
C LEU A 89 -5.09 -4.78 42.03
N ALA A 90 -6.30 -5.09 41.53
CA ALA A 90 -7.49 -5.12 42.36
C ALA A 90 -7.44 -6.22 43.43
N GLU A 91 -6.80 -7.35 43.11
CA GLU A 91 -6.61 -8.47 44.04
C GLU A 91 -5.37 -8.32 44.95
N SER A 92 -4.36 -7.56 44.52
CA SER A 92 -3.09 -7.38 45.26
C SER A 92 -2.51 -5.98 45.07
N PRO A 93 -2.97 -4.99 45.87
CA PRO A 93 -2.62 -3.58 45.69
C PRO A 93 -1.14 -3.22 45.97
N GLY A 94 -0.34 -4.14 46.52
CA GLY A 94 1.07 -3.91 46.86
C GLY A 94 2.07 -4.02 45.71
N GLY A 95 1.64 -4.41 44.51
CA GLY A 95 2.52 -4.67 43.38
C GLY A 95 2.92 -3.42 42.59
N VAL A 96 3.89 -2.63 43.08
CA VAL A 96 4.45 -1.46 42.35
C VAL A 96 4.86 -1.82 40.91
N TRP A 97 5.35 -3.05 40.71
CA TRP A 97 5.72 -3.58 39.40
C TRP A 97 4.54 -3.69 38.42
N LEU A 98 3.35 -4.08 38.91
CA LEU A 98 2.14 -4.19 38.08
C LEU A 98 1.65 -2.82 37.62
N TRP A 99 1.79 -1.78 38.46
CA TRP A 99 1.49 -0.40 38.09
C TRP A 99 2.37 0.10 36.95
N ILE A 100 3.68 -0.19 36.99
CA ILE A 100 4.62 0.16 35.93
C ILE A 100 4.19 -0.49 34.61
N TRP A 101 3.91 -1.80 34.63
CA TRP A 101 3.46 -2.51 33.42
C TRP A 101 2.11 -2.02 32.90
N GLN A 102 1.15 -1.72 33.78
CA GLN A 102 -0.13 -1.15 33.39
C GLN A 102 0.04 0.20 32.68
N LEU A 103 0.91 1.07 33.19
CA LEU A 103 1.20 2.35 32.53
C LEU A 103 1.87 2.16 31.18
N VAL A 104 2.85 1.26 31.08
CA VAL A 104 3.53 0.96 29.80
C VAL A 104 2.52 0.45 28.77
N PHE A 105 1.71 -0.56 29.12
CA PHE A 105 0.71 -1.11 28.20
C PHE A 105 -0.39 -0.11 27.87
N GLY A 106 -0.82 0.70 28.84
CA GLY A 106 -1.81 1.76 28.65
C GLY A 106 -1.31 2.84 27.68
N VAL A 107 -0.06 3.30 27.84
CA VAL A 107 0.56 4.26 26.90
C VAL A 107 0.68 3.65 25.51
N CYS A 108 1.14 2.40 25.39
CA CYS A 108 1.20 1.70 24.10
C CYS A 108 -0.19 1.57 23.44
N PHE A 109 -1.23 1.32 24.23
CA PHE A 109 -2.61 1.22 23.76
C PHE A 109 -3.13 2.56 23.25
N VAL A 110 -2.98 3.64 24.02
CA VAL A 110 -3.38 5.00 23.63
C VAL A 110 -2.61 5.44 22.38
N TRP A 111 -1.31 5.17 22.32
CA TRP A 111 -0.49 5.43 21.14
C TRP A 111 -1.01 4.68 19.91
N SER A 112 -1.42 3.43 20.07
CA SER A 112 -1.98 2.61 18.99
C SER A 112 -3.30 3.19 18.48
N ILE A 113 -4.19 3.66 19.37
CA ILE A 113 -5.45 4.33 19.00
C ILE A 113 -5.17 5.63 18.23
N ALA A 114 -4.25 6.46 18.73
CA ALA A 114 -3.88 7.71 18.07
C ALA A 114 -3.28 7.45 16.68
N SER A 115 -2.43 6.42 16.55
CA SER A 115 -1.81 6.02 15.29
C SER A 115 -2.82 5.42 14.29
N ALA A 116 -3.87 4.74 14.78
CA ALA A 116 -4.90 4.16 13.93
C ALA A 116 -5.68 5.23 13.14
N LYS A 117 -5.91 6.41 13.73
CA LYS A 117 -6.54 7.55 13.02
C LYS A 117 -5.74 7.98 11.79
N GLY A 118 -4.41 8.05 11.91
CA GLY A 118 -3.54 8.39 10.77
C GLY A 118 -3.50 7.29 9.69
N SER A 119 -3.60 6.02 10.10
CA SER A 119 -3.63 4.87 9.20
C SER A 119 -4.89 4.80 8.35
N LEU A 120 -6.02 5.37 8.78
CA LEU A 120 -7.31 5.35 8.07
C LEU A 120 -7.40 6.38 6.93
N SER A 121 -6.33 7.11 6.61
CA SER A 121 -6.28 8.16 5.58
C SER A 121 -6.46 7.69 4.12
N GLY A 122 -6.96 6.47 3.90
CA GLY A 122 -7.35 5.96 2.58
C GLY A 122 -6.21 5.91 1.56
N ARG A 123 -4.98 5.64 2.00
CA ARG A 123 -3.82 5.55 1.10
C ARG A 123 -3.79 4.18 0.46
N GLY A 124 -3.52 4.13 -0.84
CA GLY A 124 -3.52 2.87 -1.59
C GLY A 124 -3.01 3.03 -3.00
N PHE A 125 -2.97 1.92 -3.73
CA PHE A 125 -2.73 1.92 -5.17
C PHE A 125 -3.72 0.98 -5.82
N LEU A 126 -4.40 1.45 -6.86
CA LEU A 126 -5.17 0.60 -7.73
C LEU A 126 -4.29 0.29 -8.94
N VAL A 127 -4.09 -0.99 -9.23
CA VAL A 127 -3.23 -1.43 -10.32
C VAL A 127 -4.08 -2.26 -11.28
N ASP A 128 -4.13 -1.86 -12.54
CA ASP A 128 -4.88 -2.54 -13.59
C ASP A 128 -4.04 -2.63 -14.88
N ASN A 129 -4.47 -3.39 -15.86
CA ASN A 129 -3.77 -3.56 -17.15
C ASN A 129 -3.64 -2.26 -17.94
N ARG A 130 -4.44 -1.23 -17.62
CA ARG A 130 -4.39 0.10 -18.26
C ARG A 130 -3.44 1.06 -17.59
N GLY A 131 -3.19 0.91 -16.29
CA GLY A 131 -2.39 1.87 -15.55
C GLY A 131 -2.33 1.62 -14.05
N ILE A 132 -1.70 2.56 -13.36
CA ILE A 132 -1.65 2.62 -11.91
C ILE A 132 -2.34 3.88 -11.42
N CYS A 133 -3.16 3.73 -10.38
CA CYS A 133 -3.83 4.85 -9.74
C CYS A 133 -3.39 4.98 -8.28
N PRO A 134 -2.46 5.90 -7.95
CA PRO A 134 -2.19 6.26 -6.57
C PRO A 134 -3.46 6.84 -5.94
N ARG A 135 -3.87 6.26 -4.81
CA ARG A 135 -5.00 6.73 -3.99
C ARG A 135 -4.45 7.41 -2.75
N THR A 136 -4.81 8.68 -2.54
CA THR A 136 -4.43 9.45 -1.35
C THR A 136 -5.59 10.31 -0.89
N SER A 137 -6.03 10.16 0.36
CA SER A 137 -6.97 11.07 1.03
C SER A 137 -8.24 11.40 0.21
N GLY A 138 -8.82 10.40 -0.47
CA GLY A 138 -10.04 10.56 -1.26
C GLY A 138 -9.82 10.93 -2.73
N GLU A 139 -8.58 11.21 -3.14
CA GLU A 139 -8.22 11.44 -4.53
C GLU A 139 -7.64 10.16 -5.15
N VAL A 140 -8.00 9.89 -6.42
CA VAL A 140 -7.50 8.78 -7.23
C VAL A 140 -7.03 9.35 -8.55
N PHE A 141 -5.75 9.15 -8.87
CA PHE A 141 -5.13 9.73 -10.07
C PHE A 141 -4.71 8.62 -11.01
N ALA A 142 -5.34 8.49 -12.17
CA ALA A 142 -4.99 7.41 -13.09
C ALA A 142 -3.79 7.79 -13.95
N VAL A 143 -2.73 7.00 -13.84
CA VAL A 143 -1.54 7.11 -14.67
C VAL A 143 -1.51 5.92 -15.63
N PRO A 144 -1.69 6.12 -16.94
CA PRO A 144 -1.59 5.06 -17.94
C PRO A 144 -0.18 4.47 -17.97
N TRP A 145 -0.06 3.17 -18.27
CA TRP A 145 1.27 2.54 -18.35
C TRP A 145 2.11 3.07 -19.49
N GLU A 146 1.49 3.57 -20.55
CA GLU A 146 2.14 4.16 -21.72
C GLU A 146 2.89 5.45 -21.35
N GLU A 147 2.47 6.12 -20.27
CA GLU A 147 3.12 7.33 -19.77
C GLU A 147 4.25 7.03 -18.77
N VAL A 148 4.53 5.75 -18.52
CA VAL A 148 5.48 5.29 -17.50
C VAL A 148 6.58 4.45 -18.15
N THR A 149 7.82 4.94 -18.12
CA THR A 149 8.98 4.16 -18.56
C THR A 149 9.30 3.05 -17.58
N ALA A 150 9.23 3.34 -16.28
CA ALA A 150 9.61 2.38 -15.25
C ALA A 150 8.89 2.60 -13.92
N VAL A 151 8.75 1.52 -13.17
CA VAL A 151 8.31 1.50 -11.77
C VAL A 151 9.19 0.57 -10.97
N GLY A 152 9.62 1.02 -9.80
CA GLY A 152 10.38 0.18 -8.88
C GLY A 152 10.18 0.58 -7.42
N VAL A 153 10.77 -0.23 -6.53
CA VAL A 153 10.74 0.04 -5.09
C VAL A 153 12.12 0.44 -4.62
N GLY A 154 12.24 1.71 -4.23
CA GLY A 154 13.44 2.26 -3.64
C GLY A 154 13.50 2.04 -2.13
N SER A 155 14.65 1.59 -1.64
CA SER A 155 14.90 1.37 -0.20
C SER A 155 16.09 2.17 0.33
N LEU A 156 15.98 2.69 1.55
CA LEU A 156 17.08 3.32 2.31
C LEU A 156 17.48 2.43 3.48
N ARG A 157 18.74 2.50 3.93
CA ARG A 157 19.14 1.80 5.15
C ARG A 157 18.49 2.48 6.37
N PRO A 158 18.30 1.73 7.48
CA PRO A 158 17.82 2.30 8.73
C PRO A 158 18.72 3.42 9.26
N VAL A 159 20.03 3.30 9.04
CA VAL A 159 21.04 4.31 9.37
C VAL A 159 21.81 4.63 8.10
N GLU A 160 21.86 5.91 7.75
CA GLU A 160 22.57 6.42 6.58
C GLU A 160 23.21 7.76 6.97
N ASN A 161 24.47 8.01 6.58
CA ASN A 161 25.22 9.23 6.96
C ASN A 161 25.21 9.54 8.48
N ARG A 162 25.33 8.50 9.32
CA ARG A 162 25.25 8.58 10.81
C ARG A 162 23.92 9.13 11.36
N ARG A 163 22.87 9.21 10.54
CA ARG A 163 21.52 9.64 10.96
C ARG A 163 20.53 8.50 10.82
N LEU A 164 19.59 8.43 11.77
CA LEU A 164 18.50 7.47 11.73
C LEU A 164 17.47 7.92 10.67
N VAL A 165 17.20 7.05 9.71
CA VAL A 165 16.17 7.31 8.68
C VAL A 165 14.81 6.99 9.27
N HIS A 166 13.89 7.97 9.19
CA HIS A 166 12.51 7.81 9.63
C HIS A 166 11.89 6.56 8.96
N PRO A 167 11.24 5.63 9.70
CA PRO A 167 10.71 4.38 9.17
C PRO A 167 9.89 4.55 7.90
N GLU A 168 8.98 5.53 7.87
CA GLU A 168 8.10 5.80 6.71
C GLU A 168 8.87 6.21 5.45
N ARG A 169 10.06 6.79 5.60
CA ARG A 169 10.90 7.19 4.47
C ARG A 169 11.75 6.05 3.94
N ARG A 170 11.82 4.91 4.64
CA ARG A 170 12.75 3.82 4.29
C ARG A 170 12.38 3.12 3.00
N ARG A 171 11.10 3.01 2.65
CA ARG A 171 10.63 2.36 1.42
C ARG A 171 9.71 3.30 0.66
N ALA A 172 9.85 3.33 -0.66
CA ALA A 172 8.96 4.08 -1.54
C ALA A 172 8.75 3.34 -2.85
N LEU A 173 7.54 3.42 -3.41
CA LEU A 173 7.29 3.14 -4.80
C LEU A 173 7.71 4.39 -5.59
N GLU A 174 8.51 4.20 -6.63
CA GLU A 174 8.96 5.28 -7.50
C GLU A 174 8.48 5.02 -8.92
N LEU A 175 7.80 6.02 -9.49
CA LEU A 175 7.27 6.06 -10.84
C LEU A 175 8.16 6.96 -11.70
N PHE A 176 8.67 6.44 -12.81
CA PHE A 176 9.53 7.15 -13.75
C PHE A 176 8.71 7.47 -15.02
N PRO A 177 8.46 8.76 -15.29
CA PRO A 177 7.65 9.17 -16.43
C PRO A 177 8.36 8.84 -17.76
N ALA A 178 7.56 8.62 -18.80
CA ALA A 178 8.06 8.35 -20.15
C ALA A 178 8.64 9.60 -20.84
N ASP A 179 8.08 10.76 -20.52
CA ASP A 179 8.45 12.05 -21.11
C ASP A 179 8.34 13.19 -20.10
N SER A 180 8.88 14.35 -20.47
CA SER A 180 8.89 15.55 -19.63
C SER A 180 7.53 16.23 -19.51
N ALA A 181 6.59 15.99 -20.44
CA ALA A 181 5.26 16.57 -20.40
C ALA A 181 4.31 15.84 -19.42
N PHE A 182 4.79 14.77 -18.78
CA PHE A 182 4.06 14.06 -17.72
C PHE A 182 3.58 14.99 -16.60
N ALA A 183 4.42 15.95 -16.18
CA ALA A 183 4.06 16.89 -15.12
C ALA A 183 2.90 17.82 -15.52
N GLU A 184 2.80 18.16 -16.80
CA GLU A 184 1.70 18.98 -17.33
C GLU A 184 0.39 18.19 -17.43
N ARG A 185 0.48 16.88 -17.72
CA ARG A 185 -0.68 15.99 -17.79
C ARG A 185 -1.23 15.60 -16.42
N HIS A 186 -0.36 15.49 -15.42
CA HIS A 186 -0.70 15.08 -14.05
C HIS A 186 -0.22 16.11 -13.00
N PRO A 187 -0.70 17.37 -13.06
CA PRO A 187 -0.28 18.43 -12.14
C PRO A 187 -0.55 18.09 -10.66
N GLU A 188 -1.55 17.27 -10.38
CA GLU A 188 -1.84 16.71 -9.06
C GLU A 188 -0.67 15.93 -8.43
N LEU A 189 0.19 15.32 -9.26
CA LEU A 189 1.26 14.46 -8.81
C LEU A 189 2.51 15.26 -8.43
N GLU A 190 2.55 16.55 -8.74
CA GLU A 190 3.72 17.40 -8.56
C GLU A 190 4.23 17.43 -7.12
N ARG A 191 3.33 17.31 -6.13
CA ARG A 191 3.68 17.22 -4.70
C ARG A 191 4.56 16.02 -4.34
N TRP A 192 4.64 15.01 -5.21
CA TRP A 192 5.50 13.83 -5.03
C TRP A 192 6.66 13.78 -6.03
N ARG A 193 6.80 14.79 -6.89
CA ARG A 193 7.91 14.89 -7.82
C ARG A 193 9.22 15.06 -7.06
N ILE A 194 10.22 14.30 -7.47
CA ILE A 194 11.59 14.34 -6.98
C ILE A 194 12.51 14.35 -8.18
N GLU A 195 13.52 15.22 -8.15
CA GLU A 195 14.59 15.24 -9.12
C GLU A 195 15.90 14.87 -8.42
N GLU A 196 16.45 13.72 -8.79
CA GLU A 196 17.66 13.16 -8.19
C GLU A 196 18.39 12.34 -9.27
N PRO A 197 19.71 12.11 -9.12
CA PRO A 197 20.45 11.24 -10.04
C PRO A 197 19.73 9.90 -10.25
N PRO A 198 19.61 9.40 -11.50
CA PRO A 198 18.96 8.13 -11.78
C PRO A 198 19.58 6.98 -10.97
N PRO A 199 18.77 6.11 -10.35
CA PRO A 199 19.29 4.98 -9.59
C PRO A 199 19.95 3.92 -10.48
N MET A 200 19.60 3.90 -11.77
CA MET A 200 20.09 2.96 -12.78
C MET A 200 20.28 3.68 -14.11
N ARG A 201 21.16 3.14 -14.96
CA ARG A 201 21.37 3.67 -16.32
C ARG A 201 20.09 3.53 -17.14
N GLY A 202 19.75 4.56 -17.92
CA GLY A 202 18.58 4.57 -18.80
C GLY A 202 17.28 5.03 -18.14
N LEU A 203 17.27 5.34 -16.84
CA LEU A 203 16.11 5.92 -16.17
C LEU A 203 16.19 7.44 -16.11
N PRO A 204 15.04 8.16 -16.15
CA PRO A 204 15.02 9.60 -15.98
C PRO A 204 15.39 10.00 -14.54
N ALA A 205 15.94 11.21 -14.41
CA ALA A 205 16.27 11.81 -13.11
C ALA A 205 15.00 12.22 -12.34
N VAL A 206 13.98 12.68 -13.08
CA VAL A 206 12.67 13.01 -12.54
C VAL A 206 11.91 11.72 -12.24
N ARG A 207 11.33 11.64 -11.04
CA ARG A 207 10.51 10.51 -10.58
C ARG A 207 9.48 10.96 -9.55
N TYR A 208 8.39 10.23 -9.45
CA TYR A 208 7.33 10.47 -8.48
C TYR A 208 7.42 9.44 -7.35
N ARG A 209 7.59 9.91 -6.12
CA ARG A 209 7.94 9.07 -4.96
C ARG A 209 6.77 8.94 -3.98
N PHE A 210 6.24 7.73 -3.86
CA PHE A 210 5.16 7.39 -2.93
C PHE A 210 5.69 6.54 -1.79
N TYR A 211 5.76 7.11 -0.59
CA TYR A 211 6.27 6.40 0.60
C TYR A 211 5.37 5.23 1.00
N LEU A 212 6.00 4.10 1.33
CA LEU A 212 5.35 2.87 1.73
C LEU A 212 5.61 2.59 3.22
N PRO A 213 4.63 2.07 3.98
CA PRO A 213 4.83 1.74 5.39
C PRO A 213 5.92 0.70 5.57
N ALA A 214 6.84 0.96 6.50
CA ALA A 214 8.07 0.18 6.70
C ALA A 214 7.83 -1.32 6.98
N LEU A 215 6.78 -1.65 7.72
CA LEU A 215 6.51 -2.99 8.27
C LEU A 215 5.36 -3.72 7.55
N SER A 216 5.18 -3.46 6.26
CA SER A 216 4.10 -4.03 5.48
C SER A 216 4.60 -5.03 4.43
N ARG A 217 3.79 -6.05 4.12
CA ARG A 217 3.96 -6.91 2.92
C ARG A 217 3.61 -6.16 1.61
N LEU A 218 3.31 -4.87 1.71
CA LEU A 218 2.83 -4.03 0.63
C LEU A 218 3.80 -3.96 -0.56
N PRO A 219 5.13 -3.80 -0.38
CA PRO A 219 6.04 -3.76 -1.52
C PRO A 219 5.96 -5.03 -2.38
N LYS A 220 5.83 -6.20 -1.75
CA LYS A 220 5.70 -7.49 -2.46
C LYS A 220 4.35 -7.60 -3.18
N ARG A 221 3.27 -7.09 -2.59
CA ARG A 221 1.94 -7.07 -3.22
C ARG A 221 1.90 -6.11 -4.41
N LEU A 222 2.51 -4.93 -4.29
CA LEU A 222 2.66 -3.97 -5.38
C LEU A 222 3.48 -4.57 -6.52
N GLU A 223 4.62 -5.17 -6.21
CA GLU A 223 5.44 -5.88 -7.20
C GLU A 223 4.60 -6.93 -7.95
N GLN A 224 3.88 -7.81 -7.25
CA GLN A 224 3.04 -8.83 -7.88
C GLN A 224 1.91 -8.24 -8.72
N ALA A 225 1.32 -7.12 -8.30
CA ALA A 225 0.26 -6.45 -9.04
C ALA A 225 0.81 -5.80 -10.32
N ILE A 226 1.94 -5.08 -10.22
CA ILE A 226 2.58 -4.41 -11.35
C ILE A 226 3.15 -5.44 -12.33
N GLN A 227 3.83 -6.48 -11.85
CA GLN A 227 4.35 -7.53 -12.74
C GLN A 227 3.24 -8.28 -13.48
N ALA A 228 2.06 -8.42 -12.87
CA ALA A 228 0.92 -9.04 -13.55
C ALA A 228 0.29 -8.13 -14.60
N ALA A 229 0.19 -6.82 -14.32
CA ALA A 229 -0.47 -5.85 -15.19
C ALA A 229 0.44 -5.30 -16.31
N ALA A 230 1.68 -4.96 -15.97
CA ALA A 230 2.66 -4.33 -16.85
C ALA A 230 4.08 -4.83 -16.51
N PRO A 231 4.43 -6.08 -16.84
CA PRO A 231 5.74 -6.65 -16.49
C PRO A 231 6.92 -5.87 -17.09
N ARG A 232 6.72 -5.19 -18.23
CA ARG A 232 7.77 -4.46 -18.95
C ARG A 232 8.23 -3.19 -18.23
N VAL A 233 7.37 -2.56 -17.43
CA VAL A 233 7.75 -1.33 -16.70
C VAL A 233 8.40 -1.64 -15.35
N TRP A 234 8.30 -2.88 -14.85
CA TRP A 234 8.84 -3.22 -13.54
C TRP A 234 10.36 -3.36 -13.58
N VAL A 235 11.06 -2.52 -12.81
CA VAL A 235 12.53 -2.54 -12.74
C VAL A 235 13.08 -3.18 -11.46
N GLY A 236 12.20 -3.66 -10.57
CA GLY A 236 12.60 -4.35 -9.35
C GLY A 236 12.81 -3.45 -8.14
N HIS A 237 13.48 -4.02 -7.14
CA HIS A 237 13.87 -3.32 -5.92
C HIS A 237 15.30 -2.82 -6.06
N TYR A 238 15.52 -1.58 -5.67
CA TYR A 238 16.86 -1.00 -5.66
C TYR A 238 17.12 -0.20 -4.39
N ARG A 239 18.39 0.09 -4.17
CA ARG A 239 18.84 0.89 -3.04
C ARG A 239 18.95 2.35 -3.47
N ARG A 240 18.26 3.21 -2.74
CA ARG A 240 18.38 4.66 -2.89
C ARG A 240 19.62 5.16 -2.18
N ARG A 241 20.18 6.25 -2.68
CA ARG A 241 21.15 7.04 -1.95
C ARG A 241 20.41 8.20 -1.28
N PRO A 242 20.77 8.58 -0.05
CA PRO A 242 20.23 9.78 0.55
C PRO A 242 20.66 11.00 -0.29
N PRO A 243 19.90 12.10 -0.28
CA PRO A 243 20.39 13.36 -0.85
C PRO A 243 21.72 13.73 -0.18
N ALA A 244 22.64 14.30 -0.97
CA ALA A 244 23.88 14.83 -0.42
C ALA A 244 23.53 15.90 0.64
N PRO A 245 24.24 15.96 1.77
CA PRO A 245 24.03 17.04 2.72
C PRO A 245 24.27 18.38 2.01
N GLU A 246 23.31 19.31 2.14
CA GLU A 246 23.54 20.70 1.76
C GLU A 246 24.74 21.21 2.57
N THR A 247 25.81 21.57 1.88
CA THR A 247 27.03 22.18 2.45
C THR A 247 26.82 23.66 2.70
#